data_AF-A0A354TNU3-F1
#
_entry.id   AF-A0A354TNU3-F1
#
_cell.length_a   1.000
_cell.length_b   1.000
_cell.length_c   1.000
_cell.angle_alpha   90.00
_cell.angle_beta   90.00
_cell.angle_gamma   90.00
#
_symmetry.space_group_name_H-M   'P 1'
#
loop_
_entity.id
_entity.type
_entity.pdbx_description
1 polymer ?
#
loop_
_entity_poly.entity_id
_entity_poly.type
_entity_poly.pdbx_seq_one_letter_code
_entity_poly.pdbx_strand_id
1 'polypeptide(L)'
;AKLPDQEILLRARVSARLAQAHWQRGEAEEAHAQFIQAISQDPSVIRRLQTSLPAELLTDGTALAQRVSDLLSKSPRFATSDNGLVLNITAAPELSICLRSRSGEALSCYTSAASESESMEWNATELVKGFHTNAFGLGFDISQAQRAMLLGSSVILSSQIDPNAQRNREAFLRP
;
A
#
# COMPACT_ATOMS: atom_id res chain seq x y z
N ALA A 1 -3.83 7.95 -26.12
CA ALA A 1 -4.29 9.07 -25.28
C ALA A 1 -4.27 8.62 -23.82
N LYS A 2 -3.77 9.45 -22.89
CA LYS A 2 -3.80 9.15 -21.44
C LYS A 2 -5.17 9.60 -20.90
N LEU A 3 -5.87 8.74 -20.17
CA LEU A 3 -7.13 9.11 -19.53
C LEU A 3 -6.87 10.19 -18.46
N PRO A 4 -7.81 11.10 -18.21
CA PRO A 4 -7.79 11.97 -17.04
C PRO A 4 -7.68 11.16 -15.74
N ASP A 5 -7.02 11.71 -14.72
CA ASP A 5 -6.80 11.01 -13.45
C ASP A 5 -8.12 10.59 -12.77
N GLN A 6 -9.17 11.41 -12.88
CA GLN A 6 -10.49 11.09 -12.35
C GLN A 6 -11.10 9.84 -13.01
N GLU A 7 -10.90 9.68 -14.32
CA GLU A 7 -11.40 8.51 -15.04
C GLU A 7 -10.58 7.25 -14.70
N ILE A 8 -9.28 7.40 -14.44
CA ILE A 8 -8.44 6.29 -13.94
C ILE A 8 -8.95 5.81 -12.58
N LEU A 9 -9.22 6.73 -11.65
CA LEU A 9 -9.75 6.39 -10.32
C LEU A 9 -11.16 5.78 -10.41
N LEU A 10 -12.02 6.30 -11.30
CA LEU A 10 -13.33 5.71 -11.55
C LEU A 10 -13.21 4.29 -12.09
N ARG A 11 -12.32 4.06 -13.06
CA ARG A 11 -12.06 2.74 -13.62
C ARG A 11 -11.55 1.77 -12.56
N ALA A 12 -10.61 2.18 -11.71
CA ALA A 12 -10.13 1.35 -10.59
C ALA A 12 -11.29 0.94 -9.65
N ARG A 13 -12.20 1.88 -9.35
CA ARG A 13 -13.38 1.64 -8.53
C ARG A 13 -14.35 0.64 -9.18
N VAL A 14 -14.60 0.78 -10.48
CA VAL A 14 -15.46 -0.13 -11.24
C VAL A 14 -14.83 -1.53 -11.30
N SER A 15 -13.54 -1.63 -11.62
CA SER A 15 -12.80 -2.90 -11.62
C SER A 15 -12.86 -3.59 -10.25
N ALA A 16 -12.67 -2.86 -9.15
CA ALA A 16 -12.78 -3.46 -7.81
C ALA A 16 -14.18 -4.04 -7.52
N ARG A 17 -15.25 -3.40 -8.02
CA ARG A 17 -16.62 -3.92 -7.86
C ARG A 17 -16.90 -5.11 -8.77
N LEU A 18 -16.42 -5.07 -10.01
CA LEU A 18 -16.51 -6.22 -10.93
C LEU A 18 -15.75 -7.43 -10.37
N ALA A 19 -14.57 -7.21 -9.80
CA ALA A 19 -13.78 -8.25 -9.17
C ALA A 19 -14.56 -8.96 -8.05
N GLN A 20 -15.25 -8.20 -7.19
CA GLN A 20 -16.11 -8.76 -6.15
C GLN A 20 -17.27 -9.57 -6.73
N ALA A 21 -17.91 -9.07 -7.79
CA ALA A 21 -19.04 -9.74 -8.42
C ALA A 21 -18.60 -11.07 -9.08
N HIS A 22 -17.50 -11.06 -9.82
CA HIS A 22 -16.90 -12.26 -10.40
C HIS A 22 -16.51 -13.27 -9.30
N TRP A 23 -15.87 -12.80 -8.23
CA TRP A 23 -15.50 -13.65 -7.11
C TRP A 23 -16.71 -14.34 -6.46
N GLN A 24 -17.78 -13.59 -6.21
CA GLN A 24 -19.02 -14.13 -5.65
C GLN A 24 -19.71 -15.15 -6.58
N ARG A 25 -19.44 -15.09 -7.89
CA ARG A 25 -19.96 -16.02 -8.89
C ARG A 25 -19.05 -17.23 -9.13
N GLY A 26 -17.88 -17.30 -8.47
CA GLY A 26 -16.89 -18.35 -8.70
C GLY A 26 -16.04 -18.17 -9.96
N GLU A 27 -16.14 -17.01 -10.61
CA GLU A 27 -15.39 -16.63 -11.82
C GLU A 27 -14.01 -16.09 -11.41
N ALA A 28 -13.15 -16.99 -10.93
CA ALA A 28 -11.91 -16.60 -10.25
C ALA A 28 -10.91 -15.90 -11.18
N GLU A 29 -10.74 -16.34 -12.42
CA GLU A 29 -9.79 -15.74 -13.36
C GLU A 29 -10.18 -14.29 -13.69
N GLU A 30 -11.46 -14.05 -13.96
CA GLU A 30 -12.03 -12.73 -14.20
C GLU A 30 -11.90 -11.85 -12.95
N ALA A 31 -12.15 -12.41 -11.77
CA ALA A 31 -11.98 -11.71 -10.50
C ALA A 31 -10.52 -11.26 -10.31
N HIS A 32 -9.55 -12.13 -10.54
CA HIS A 32 -8.13 -11.81 -10.44
C HIS A 32 -7.73 -10.68 -11.39
N ALA A 33 -8.12 -10.78 -12.66
CA ALA A 33 -7.81 -9.75 -13.65
C ALA A 33 -8.35 -8.37 -13.22
N GLN A 34 -9.58 -8.32 -12.71
CA GLN A 34 -10.19 -7.09 -12.24
C GLN A 34 -9.56 -6.56 -10.94
N PHE A 35 -9.18 -7.43 -10.00
CA PHE A 35 -8.44 -7.02 -8.80
C PHE A 35 -7.07 -6.42 -9.15
N ILE A 36 -6.32 -7.05 -10.04
CA ILE A 36 -5.01 -6.56 -10.52
C ILE A 36 -5.17 -5.19 -11.20
N GLN A 37 -6.20 -5.04 -12.05
CA GLN A 37 -6.49 -3.77 -12.70
C GLN A 37 -6.84 -2.67 -11.68
N ALA A 38 -7.61 -3.00 -10.65
CA ALA A 38 -7.98 -2.06 -9.60
C ALA A 38 -6.74 -1.61 -8.79
N ILE A 39 -5.93 -2.55 -8.32
CA ILE A 39 -4.75 -2.27 -7.46
C ILE A 39 -3.67 -1.50 -8.24
N SER A 40 -3.42 -1.85 -9.51
CA SER A 40 -2.43 -1.15 -10.34
C SER A 40 -2.78 0.32 -10.62
N GLN A 41 -4.06 0.66 -10.61
CA GLN A 41 -4.53 2.03 -10.88
C GLN A 41 -4.74 2.83 -9.59
N ASP A 42 -5.20 2.18 -8.53
CA ASP A 42 -5.41 2.79 -7.22
C ASP A 42 -5.31 1.72 -6.11
N PRO A 43 -4.13 1.54 -5.50
CA PRO A 43 -3.93 0.55 -4.44
C PRO A 43 -4.87 0.78 -3.24
N SER A 44 -5.25 2.03 -2.98
CA SER A 44 -6.13 2.38 -1.87
C SER A 44 -7.59 1.99 -2.08
N VAL A 45 -8.00 1.64 -3.31
CA VAL A 45 -9.41 1.40 -3.67
C VAL A 45 -10.00 0.24 -2.88
N ILE A 46 -9.22 -0.83 -2.68
CA ILE A 46 -9.62 -1.99 -1.87
C ILE A 46 -9.93 -1.53 -0.43
N ARG A 47 -9.10 -0.63 0.11
CA ARG A 47 -9.28 -0.06 1.45
C ARG A 47 -10.57 0.75 1.57
N ARG A 48 -10.78 1.68 0.63
CA ARG A 48 -11.89 2.65 0.63
C ARG A 48 -13.24 2.00 0.35
N LEU A 49 -13.28 0.93 -0.44
CA LEU A 49 -14.51 0.20 -0.73
C LEU A 49 -14.85 -0.86 0.31
N GLN A 50 -13.99 -1.03 1.33
CA GLN A 50 -14.12 -2.09 2.35
C GLN A 50 -14.21 -3.48 1.71
N THR A 51 -13.44 -3.68 0.63
CA THR A 51 -13.35 -4.95 -0.08
C THR A 51 -12.25 -5.78 0.55
N SER A 52 -12.52 -7.05 0.80
CA SER A 52 -11.49 -8.04 1.14
C SER A 52 -10.96 -8.67 -0.14
N LEU A 53 -9.64 -8.71 -0.27
CA LEU A 53 -8.96 -9.33 -1.40
C LEU A 53 -8.83 -10.83 -1.14
N PRO A 54 -9.36 -11.70 -2.01
CA PRO A 54 -9.11 -13.13 -1.91
C PRO A 54 -7.62 -13.40 -2.05
N ALA A 55 -7.02 -14.05 -1.06
CA ALA A 55 -5.59 -14.33 -1.08
C ALA A 55 -5.22 -15.69 -0.48
N GLU A 56 -4.28 -16.35 -1.13
CA GLU A 56 -3.56 -17.52 -0.63
C GLU A 56 -2.29 -17.02 0.07
N LEU A 57 -2.12 -17.37 1.35
CA LEU A 57 -0.97 -16.94 2.15
C LEU A 57 0.07 -18.06 2.16
N LEU A 58 1.23 -17.80 1.56
CA LEU A 58 2.34 -18.73 1.48
C LEU A 58 3.49 -18.24 2.36
N THR A 59 4.02 -19.12 3.20
CA THR A 59 5.13 -18.82 4.11
C THR A 59 6.38 -19.63 3.74
N ASP A 60 7.56 -19.13 4.12
CA ASP A 60 8.82 -19.87 4.01
C ASP A 60 9.03 -20.91 5.14
N GLY A 61 8.00 -21.15 5.97
CA GLY A 61 8.03 -22.10 7.08
C GLY A 61 8.69 -21.58 8.35
N THR A 62 9.23 -20.36 8.37
CA THR A 62 9.79 -19.78 9.61
C THR A 62 8.70 -19.39 10.60
N ALA A 63 9.03 -19.40 11.91
CA ALA A 63 8.09 -19.00 12.96
C ALA A 63 7.60 -17.56 12.80
N LEU A 64 8.48 -16.65 12.37
CA LEU A 64 8.13 -15.26 12.13
C LEU A 64 7.19 -15.11 10.91
N ALA A 65 7.46 -15.80 9.80
CA ALA A 65 6.57 -15.77 8.63
C ALA A 65 5.19 -16.36 8.96
N GLN A 66 5.14 -17.42 9.78
CA GLN A 66 3.87 -17.98 10.25
C GLN A 66 3.10 -16.97 11.10
N ARG A 67 3.79 -16.26 12.02
CA ARG A 67 3.16 -15.23 12.84
C ARG A 67 2.60 -14.08 12.01
N VAL A 68 3.33 -13.66 10.98
CA VAL A 68 2.89 -12.65 10.01
C VAL A 68 1.65 -13.13 9.23
N SER A 69 1.63 -14.39 8.79
CA SER A 69 0.46 -15.00 8.14
C SER A 69 -0.78 -14.98 9.05
N ASP A 70 -0.62 -15.31 10.33
CA ASP A 70 -1.71 -15.27 11.32
C ASP A 70 -2.26 -13.85 11.56
N LEU A 71 -1.41 -12.82 11.43
CA LEU A 71 -1.84 -11.42 11.52
C LEU A 71 -2.57 -10.98 10.24
N LEU A 72 -2.06 -11.35 9.07
CA LEU A 72 -2.65 -11.01 7.77
C LEU A 72 -4.01 -11.69 7.57
N SER A 73 -4.17 -12.95 7.98
CA SER A 73 -5.46 -13.66 7.90
C SER A 73 -6.57 -13.04 8.76
N LYS A 74 -6.20 -12.30 9.82
CA LYS A 74 -7.14 -11.54 10.66
C LYS A 74 -7.41 -10.13 10.12
N SER A 75 -6.68 -9.70 9.09
CA SER A 75 -6.87 -8.38 8.47
C SER A 75 -8.17 -8.38 7.65
N PRO A 76 -9.04 -7.35 7.78
CA PRO A 76 -10.22 -7.23 6.93
C PRO A 76 -9.88 -6.98 5.46
N ARG A 77 -8.61 -6.72 5.14
CA ARG A 77 -8.13 -6.50 3.76
C ARG A 77 -7.97 -7.78 2.98
N PHE A 78 -7.91 -8.93 3.65
CA PHE A 78 -7.78 -10.23 3.00
C PHE A 78 -8.93 -11.14 3.38
N ALA A 79 -9.32 -11.98 2.43
CA ALA A 79 -10.15 -13.15 2.67
C ALA A 79 -9.33 -14.37 2.25
N THR A 80 -8.97 -15.24 3.20
CA THR A 80 -8.12 -16.39 2.90
C THR A 80 -8.83 -17.35 1.94
N SER A 81 -8.15 -17.71 0.85
CA SER A 81 -8.67 -18.61 -0.17
C SER A 81 -7.53 -19.19 -1.01
N ASP A 82 -7.51 -20.51 -1.20
CA ASP A 82 -6.51 -21.25 -1.98
C ASP A 82 -6.52 -20.88 -3.48
N ASN A 83 -7.63 -20.31 -3.96
CA ASN A 83 -7.74 -19.82 -5.34
C ASN A 83 -7.67 -18.30 -5.44
N GLY A 84 -7.08 -17.62 -4.45
CA GLY A 84 -6.91 -16.17 -4.44
C GLY A 84 -5.64 -15.69 -5.15
N LEU A 85 -5.35 -14.38 -5.03
CA LEU A 85 -4.03 -13.84 -5.34
C LEU A 85 -3.00 -14.34 -4.32
N VAL A 86 -1.72 -14.34 -4.67
CA VAL A 86 -0.70 -14.98 -3.84
C VAL A 86 -0.03 -13.95 -2.94
N LEU A 87 0.03 -14.24 -1.64
CA LEU A 87 0.75 -13.46 -0.64
C LEU A 87 1.96 -14.27 -0.15
N ASN A 88 3.13 -13.99 -0.71
CA ASN A 88 4.37 -14.62 -0.26
C ASN A 88 4.92 -13.89 0.96
N ILE A 89 5.23 -14.63 2.00
CA ILE A 89 5.76 -14.13 3.27
C ILE A 89 7.09 -14.83 3.54
N THR A 90 8.18 -14.08 3.56
CA THR A 90 9.53 -14.59 3.84
C THR A 90 10.12 -13.86 5.03
N ALA A 91 10.87 -14.58 5.86
CA ALA A 91 11.64 -14.02 6.97
C ALA A 91 13.15 -14.31 6.86
N ALA A 92 13.59 -15.05 5.84
CA ALA A 92 15.00 -15.29 5.54
C ALA A 92 15.28 -15.16 4.04
N PRO A 93 16.33 -14.44 3.61
CA PRO A 93 17.32 -13.71 4.42
C PRO A 93 16.83 -12.36 4.97
N GLU A 94 15.74 -11.82 4.42
CA GLU A 94 15.13 -10.54 4.84
C GLU A 94 13.63 -10.70 5.05
N LEU A 95 13.03 -9.83 5.87
CA LEU A 95 11.60 -9.84 6.11
C LEU A 95 10.90 -9.23 4.90
N SER A 96 10.04 -9.99 4.23
CA SER A 96 9.31 -9.51 3.06
C SER A 96 7.89 -10.06 3.00
N ILE A 97 6.98 -9.22 2.53
CA ILE A 97 5.63 -9.60 2.13
C ILE A 97 5.43 -9.11 0.70
N CYS A 98 5.09 -10.03 -0.20
CA CYS A 98 4.82 -9.73 -1.60
C CYS A 98 3.45 -10.23 -2.03
N LEU A 99 2.55 -9.30 -2.37
CA LEU A 99 1.33 -9.60 -3.10
C LEU A 99 1.64 -9.79 -4.58
N ARG A 100 1.19 -10.92 -5.12
CA ARG A 100 1.50 -11.38 -6.47
C ARG A 100 0.23 -11.86 -7.19
N SER A 101 0.24 -11.77 -8.51
CA SER A 101 -0.71 -12.52 -9.34
C SER A 101 -0.44 -14.02 -9.20
N ARG A 102 -1.41 -14.85 -9.59
CA ARG A 102 -1.20 -16.31 -9.67
C ARG A 102 -0.17 -16.71 -10.73
N SER A 103 0.09 -15.85 -11.71
CA SER A 103 1.18 -16.03 -12.69
C SER A 103 2.56 -15.61 -12.16
N GLY A 104 2.64 -15.08 -10.93
CA GLY A 104 3.90 -14.66 -10.30
C GLY A 104 4.34 -13.24 -10.63
N GLU A 105 3.48 -12.39 -11.17
CA GLU A 105 3.75 -10.96 -11.31
C GLU A 105 3.65 -10.27 -9.94
N ALA A 106 4.65 -9.47 -9.56
CA ALA A 106 4.61 -8.72 -8.31
C ALA A 106 3.70 -7.50 -8.43
N LEU A 107 2.70 -7.40 -7.55
CA LEU A 107 1.75 -6.29 -7.50
C LEU A 107 2.16 -5.25 -6.45
N SER A 108 2.60 -5.70 -5.28
CA SER A 108 3.15 -4.86 -4.22
C SER A 108 4.03 -5.71 -3.31
N CYS A 109 5.25 -5.24 -3.05
CA CYS A 109 6.20 -5.87 -2.16
C CYS A 109 6.67 -4.87 -1.13
N TYR A 110 6.77 -5.33 0.12
CA TYR A 110 7.35 -4.57 1.21
C TYR A 110 8.40 -5.42 1.90
N THR A 111 9.60 -4.86 2.05
CA THR A 111 10.73 -5.50 2.71
C THR A 111 11.21 -4.61 3.85
N SER A 112 11.59 -5.20 4.97
CA SER A 112 12.23 -4.51 6.08
C SER A 112 13.31 -5.37 6.73
N ALA A 113 14.27 -4.73 7.40
CA ALA A 113 15.20 -5.44 8.26
C ALA A 113 14.49 -5.89 9.55
N ALA A 114 14.86 -7.07 10.06
CA ALA A 114 14.45 -7.47 11.40
C ALA A 114 15.23 -6.65 12.43
N SER A 115 14.53 -6.13 13.44
CA SER A 115 15.18 -5.51 14.59
C SER A 115 15.62 -6.59 15.57
N GLU A 116 16.92 -6.69 15.84
CA GLU A 116 17.50 -7.65 16.79
C GLU A 116 17.18 -7.31 18.25
N SER A 117 16.93 -6.02 18.55
CA SER A 117 16.61 -5.57 19.91
C SER A 117 15.14 -5.76 20.28
N GLU A 118 14.29 -6.04 19.30
CA GLU A 118 12.84 -6.13 19.47
C GLU A 118 12.34 -7.57 19.43
N SER A 119 11.15 -7.79 19.99
CA SER A 119 10.53 -9.11 19.99
C SER A 119 10.12 -9.57 18.59
N MET A 120 9.97 -10.89 18.40
CA MET A 120 9.38 -11.47 17.19
C MET A 120 7.99 -10.90 16.89
N GLU A 121 7.17 -10.69 17.93
CA GLU A 121 5.83 -10.12 17.79
C GLU A 121 5.87 -8.69 17.25
N TRP A 122 6.81 -7.89 17.75
CA TRP A 122 7.02 -6.52 17.27
C TRP A 122 7.44 -6.51 15.81
N ASN A 123 8.43 -7.33 15.43
CA ASN A 123 8.88 -7.46 14.04
C ASN A 123 7.73 -7.90 13.10
N ALA A 124 6.91 -8.87 13.53
CA ALA A 124 5.75 -9.32 12.75
C ALA A 124 4.73 -8.20 12.57
N THR A 125 4.42 -7.47 13.65
CA THR A 125 3.43 -6.39 13.64
C THR A 125 3.89 -5.22 12.77
N GLU A 126 5.15 -4.81 12.90
CA GLU A 126 5.68 -3.69 12.13
C GLU A 126 5.81 -4.03 10.65
N LEU A 127 6.21 -5.28 10.31
CA LEU A 127 6.22 -5.75 8.92
C LEU A 127 4.82 -5.71 8.30
N VAL A 128 3.80 -6.23 9.00
CA VAL A 128 2.40 -6.22 8.52
C VAL A 128 1.88 -4.80 8.33
N LYS A 129 2.18 -3.90 9.26
CA LYS A 129 1.78 -2.49 9.19
C LYS A 129 2.47 -1.77 8.03
N GLY A 130 3.76 -1.98 7.85
CA GLY A 130 4.54 -1.45 6.73
C GLY A 130 3.99 -1.93 5.39
N PHE A 131 3.72 -3.23 5.28
CA PHE A 131 3.10 -3.81 4.09
C PHE A 131 1.71 -3.25 3.82
N HIS A 132 0.82 -3.16 4.81
CA HIS A 132 -0.51 -2.56 4.61
C HIS A 132 -0.43 -1.09 4.16
N THR A 133 0.52 -0.34 4.69
CA THR A 133 0.75 1.06 4.31
C THR A 133 1.24 1.14 2.86
N ASN A 134 2.13 0.24 2.44
CA ASN A 134 2.64 0.17 1.08
C ASN A 134 1.57 -0.30 0.07
N ALA A 135 0.94 -1.44 0.34
CA ALA A 135 0.03 -2.13 -0.57
C ALA A 135 -1.35 -1.46 -0.71
N PHE A 136 -1.82 -0.77 0.34
CA PHE A 136 -3.16 -0.15 0.37
C PHE A 136 -3.12 1.35 0.68
N GLY A 137 -1.93 1.94 0.70
CA GLY A 137 -1.71 3.37 0.83
C GLY A 137 -2.12 4.14 -0.42
N LEU A 138 -2.10 5.46 -0.33
CA LEU A 138 -2.45 6.35 -1.43
C LEU A 138 -1.31 6.58 -2.44
N GLY A 139 -0.13 5.96 -2.21
CA GLY A 139 1.01 6.03 -3.13
C GLY A 139 1.70 7.39 -3.22
N PHE A 140 1.38 8.34 -2.33
CA PHE A 140 2.06 9.62 -2.23
C PHE A 140 2.52 9.90 -0.80
N ASP A 141 3.77 10.35 -0.67
CA ASP A 141 4.33 10.79 0.60
C ASP A 141 3.92 12.23 0.88
N ILE A 142 3.13 12.40 1.94
CA ILE A 142 2.78 13.72 2.46
C ILE A 142 3.85 14.11 3.48
N SER A 143 4.53 15.24 3.25
CA SER A 143 5.51 15.75 4.20
C SER A 143 4.85 16.08 5.55
N GLN A 144 5.63 16.15 6.63
CA GLN A 144 5.10 16.53 7.94
C GLN A 144 4.39 17.90 7.88
N ALA A 145 4.93 18.85 7.09
CA ALA A 145 4.34 20.16 6.91
C ALA A 145 3.01 20.11 6.13
N GLN A 146 2.92 19.30 5.08
CA GLN A 146 1.67 19.10 4.35
C GLN A 146 0.61 18.40 5.21
N ARG A 147 1.01 17.43 6.05
CA ARG A 147 0.11 16.82 7.06
C ARG A 147 -0.40 17.86 8.05
N ALA A 148 0.50 18.70 8.54
CA ALA A 148 0.17 19.81 9.44
C ALA A 148 -0.82 20.79 8.78
N MET A 149 -0.63 21.13 7.50
CA MET A 149 -1.57 21.96 6.73
C MET A 149 -2.95 21.30 6.56
N LEU A 150 -3.02 20.01 6.21
CA LEU A 150 -4.28 19.28 6.09
C LEU A 150 -5.06 19.20 7.41
N LEU A 151 -4.34 19.17 8.54
CA LEU A 151 -4.91 19.17 9.89
C LEU A 151 -5.29 20.57 10.39
N GLY A 152 -5.20 21.59 9.54
CA GLY A 152 -5.58 22.96 9.87
C GLY A 152 -4.59 23.66 10.81
N SER A 153 -3.42 23.09 11.05
CA SER A 153 -2.35 23.81 11.75
C SER A 153 -1.68 24.77 10.76
N SER A 154 -1.76 26.06 11.06
CA SER A 154 -1.14 27.11 10.25
C SER A 154 0.37 27.09 10.45
N VAL A 155 1.07 26.21 9.74
CA VAL A 155 2.53 26.31 9.63
C VAL A 155 2.83 27.36 8.56
N ILE A 156 3.27 28.55 8.98
CA ILE A 156 3.84 29.55 8.07
C ILE A 156 5.19 29.01 7.59
N LEU A 157 5.22 28.40 6.39
CA LEU A 157 6.45 28.04 5.69
C LEU A 157 7.05 29.28 5.01
N SER A 158 7.38 30.31 5.78
CA SER A 158 8.04 31.51 5.27
C SER A 158 9.56 31.29 5.15
N SER A 159 10.03 30.47 4.21
CA SER A 159 11.47 30.53 3.83
C SER A 159 11.93 29.78 2.59
N GLN A 160 11.12 29.07 1.79
CA GLN A 160 11.72 28.23 0.73
C GLN A 160 11.09 28.25 -0.68
N ILE A 161 10.09 29.08 -0.97
CA ILE A 161 9.39 28.98 -2.28
C ILE A 161 9.65 30.17 -3.22
N ASP A 162 10.47 31.17 -2.86
CA ASP A 162 10.72 32.28 -3.80
C ASP A 162 12.20 32.73 -3.86
N PRO A 163 12.97 32.32 -4.89
CA PRO A 163 14.32 32.82 -5.10
C PRO A 163 14.35 34.34 -5.38
N ASN A 164 13.21 34.96 -5.75
CA ASN A 164 13.14 36.41 -5.93
C ASN A 164 13.03 37.17 -4.60
N ALA A 165 12.47 36.56 -3.55
CA ALA A 165 12.37 37.19 -2.23
C ALA A 165 13.74 37.36 -1.57
N GLN A 166 14.71 36.51 -1.92
CA GLN A 166 16.08 36.56 -1.39
C GLN A 166 16.88 37.74 -1.99
N ARG A 167 16.69 38.05 -3.27
CA ARG A 167 17.32 39.21 -3.94
C ARG A 167 16.88 40.55 -3.35
N ASN A 168 15.61 40.69 -2.99
CA ASN A 168 15.10 41.94 -2.42
C ASN A 168 15.63 42.21 -1.00
N ARG A 169 15.99 41.17 -0.26
CA ARG A 169 16.60 41.30 1.08
C ARG A 169 18.04 41.81 1.04
N GLU A 170 18.82 41.37 0.05
CA GLU A 170 20.22 41.81 -0.10
C GLU A 170 20.35 43.26 -0.59
N ALA A 171 19.35 43.78 -1.30
CA ALA A 171 19.31 45.17 -1.72
C ALA A 171 19.04 46.16 -0.57
N PHE A 172 18.35 45.72 0.49
CA PHE A 172 17.98 46.56 1.64
C PHE A 172 19.01 46.56 2.79
N LEU A 173 20.05 45.70 2.72
CA LEU A 173 21.06 45.55 3.77
C LEU A 173 22.45 46.06 3.37
N ARG A 174 22.55 46.85 2.30
CA ARG A 174 23.78 47.60 1.99
C ARG A 174 23.64 49.02 2.57
N PRO A 175 24.55 49.45 3.48
CA PRO A 175 24.49 50.77 4.10
C PRO A 175 24.68 51.91 3.11
#